data_AF-A0A2M9P4J1-F1
#
_entry.id   AF-A0A2M9P4J1-F1
#
_cell.length_a   1.000
_cell.length_b   1.000
_cell.length_c   1.000
_cell.angle_alpha   90.00
_cell.angle_beta   90.00
_cell.angle_gamma   90.00
#
_symmetry.space_group_name_H-M   'P 1'
#
loop_
_entity.id
_entity.type
_entity.pdbx_description
1 polymer ?
#
loop_
_entity_poly.entity_id
_entity_poly.type
_entity_poly.pdbx_seq_one_letter_code
_entity_poly.pdbx_strand_id
1 'polypeptide(L)' 'MSQDGLYMGGLKNVTIEDNYFGDYLSADPSDPTNKESIQFYTNGSTAPSEGVTIRGNTFSSEDYRQNILIFNELY' A
#
# COMPACT_ATOMS: atom_id res chain seq x y z
N MET A 1 -2.92 -0.74 -14.39
CA MET A 1 -2.84 -1.58 -13.16
C MET A 1 -2.23 -0.71 -12.09
N SER A 2 -2.60 -0.88 -10.80
CA SER A 2 -1.95 -0.09 -9.76
C SER A 2 -0.46 -0.41 -9.71
N GLN A 3 0.34 0.57 -9.32
CA GLN A 3 1.79 0.44 -9.21
C GLN A 3 2.20 0.17 -7.76
N ASP A 4 1.30 -0.37 -6.94
CA ASP A 4 1.55 -0.48 -5.51
C ASP A 4 2.59 -1.54 -5.19
N GLY A 5 3.36 -1.33 -4.11
CA GLY A 5 4.23 -2.37 -3.57
C GLY A 5 3.41 -3.55 -3.02
N LEU A 6 2.43 -3.25 -2.15
CA LEU A 6 1.45 -4.19 -1.64
C LEU A 6 0.03 -3.64 -1.82
N TYR A 7 -0.87 -4.46 -2.34
CA TYR A 7 -2.29 -4.14 -2.52
C TYR A 7 -3.15 -5.18 -1.80
N MET A 8 -3.87 -4.78 -0.75
CA MET A 8 -4.50 -5.71 0.20
C MET A 8 -5.84 -5.19 0.73
N GLY A 9 -6.73 -6.11 1.12
CA GLY A 9 -8.00 -5.82 1.81
C GLY A 9 -8.48 -7.04 2.60
N GLY A 10 -9.27 -6.83 3.66
CA GLY A 10 -9.87 -7.90 4.47
C GLY A 10 -8.89 -8.72 5.32
N LEU A 11 -7.75 -8.14 5.73
CA LEU A 11 -6.72 -8.85 6.49
C LEU A 11 -7.13 -9.10 7.95
N LYS A 12 -6.65 -10.19 8.55
CA LYS A 12 -6.86 -10.49 9.97
C LYS A 12 -5.55 -10.83 10.67
N ASN A 13 -5.21 -10.09 11.72
CA ASN A 13 -4.06 -10.35 12.59
C ASN A 13 -2.71 -10.49 11.84
N VAL A 14 -2.48 -9.62 10.86
CA VAL A 14 -1.27 -9.61 10.02
C VAL A 14 -0.25 -8.64 10.61
N THR A 15 1.03 -9.03 10.60
CA THR A 15 2.16 -8.15 10.91
C THR A 15 3.03 -7.95 9.67
N ILE A 16 3.30 -6.69 9.33
CA ILE A 16 4.24 -6.29 8.28
C ILE A 16 5.39 -5.59 8.99
N GLU A 17 6.54 -6.25 9.11
CA GLU A 17 7.63 -5.77 9.94
C GLU A 17 9.02 -5.88 9.31
N ASP A 18 9.86 -4.91 9.66
CA ASP A 18 11.29 -4.87 9.33
C ASP A 18 11.59 -5.04 7.83
N ASN A 19 10.71 -4.51 6.97
CA ASN A 19 10.88 -4.51 5.52
C ASN A 19 11.46 -3.18 5.01
N TYR A 20 12.08 -3.23 3.84
CA TYR A 20 12.41 -2.06 3.03
C TYR A 20 11.45 -1.98 1.84
N PHE A 21 10.65 -0.92 1.80
CA PHE A 21 9.80 -0.56 0.67
C PHE A 21 10.45 0.58 -0.10
N GLY A 22 11.02 0.28 -1.26
CA GLY A 22 11.65 1.31 -2.07
C GLY A 22 12.15 0.82 -3.41
N ASP A 23 13.10 1.58 -3.96
CA ASP A 23 13.68 1.41 -5.30
C ASP A 23 12.61 1.44 -6.41
N TYR A 24 11.54 2.19 -6.15
CA TYR A 24 10.50 2.43 -7.13
C TYR A 24 11.01 3.36 -8.22
N LEU A 25 11.14 2.82 -9.42
CA LEU A 25 11.47 3.56 -10.64
C LEU A 25 10.28 3.47 -11.58
N SER A 26 9.29 4.35 -11.40
CA SER A 26 8.20 4.42 -12.38
C SER A 26 8.77 4.90 -13.72
N ALA A 27 8.45 4.17 -14.79
CA ALA A 27 8.84 4.55 -16.14
C ALA A 27 8.27 5.93 -16.55
N ASP A 28 7.14 6.30 -15.95
CA ASP A 28 6.57 7.64 -16.00
C ASP A 28 6.33 8.17 -14.56
N PRO A 29 7.23 9.02 -14.05
CA PRO A 29 7.07 9.69 -12.76
C PRO A 29 5.79 10.53 -12.66
N SER A 30 5.29 11.05 -13.78
CA SER A 30 4.11 11.91 -13.83
C SER A 30 2.79 11.17 -13.97
N ASP A 31 2.82 9.85 -14.16
CA ASP A 31 1.62 9.02 -14.24
C ASP A 31 0.81 9.13 -12.94
N PRO A 32 -0.46 9.58 -13.01
CA PRO A 32 -1.31 9.78 -11.84
C PRO A 32 -1.92 8.48 -11.30
N THR A 33 -1.56 7.30 -11.84
CA THR A 33 -2.02 6.02 -11.29
C THR A 33 -1.57 5.82 -9.85
N ASN A 34 -2.37 5.08 -9.07
CA ASN A 34 -2.09 4.73 -7.68
C ASN A 34 -0.67 4.19 -7.54
N LYS A 35 0.12 4.87 -6.70
CA LYS A 35 1.54 4.65 -6.46
C LYS A 35 1.70 4.64 -4.96
N GLU A 36 1.31 3.53 -4.34
CA GLU A 36 1.49 3.34 -2.91
C GLU A 36 2.62 2.35 -2.61
N SER A 37 3.30 2.50 -1.47
CA SER A 37 4.15 1.38 -1.00
C SER A 37 3.28 0.27 -0.42
N ILE A 38 2.25 0.64 0.35
CA ILE A 38 1.22 -0.25 0.86
C ILE A 38 -0.15 0.43 0.67
N GLN A 39 -1.04 -0.22 -0.07
CA GLN A 39 -2.43 0.16 -0.21
C GLN A 39 -3.33 -0.84 0.53
N PHE A 40 -4.06 -0.36 1.53
CA PHE A 40 -5.24 -1.02 2.06
C PHE A 40 -6.47 -0.49 1.35
N TYR A 41 -7.08 -1.33 0.54
CA TYR A 41 -8.20 -0.96 -0.28
C TYR A 41 -9.24 -2.07 -0.29
N THR A 42 -10.47 -1.69 0.03
CA THR A 42 -11.58 -2.61 0.34
C THR A 42 -12.36 -3.06 -0.88
N ASN A 43 -11.99 -2.65 -2.09
CA ASN A 43 -12.74 -2.98 -3.31
C ASN A 43 -12.89 -4.50 -3.49
N GLY A 44 -14.14 -4.96 -3.45
CA GLY A 44 -14.50 -6.38 -3.48
C GLY A 44 -14.35 -7.14 -2.16
N SER A 45 -13.75 -6.55 -1.12
CA SER A 45 -13.70 -7.14 0.23
C SER A 45 -14.99 -6.81 0.99
N THR A 46 -15.72 -7.83 1.42
CA THR A 46 -16.92 -7.69 2.26
C THR A 46 -16.62 -7.63 3.75
N ALA A 47 -15.34 -7.77 4.13
CA ALA A 47 -14.89 -7.76 5.51
C ALA A 47 -13.83 -6.66 5.75
N PRO A 48 -13.85 -6.01 6.93
CA PRO A 48 -12.81 -5.06 7.31
C PRO A 48 -11.49 -5.76 7.62
N SER A 49 -10.39 -5.05 7.37
CA SER A 49 -9.09 -5.45 7.91
C SER A 49 -9.04 -5.18 9.42
N GLU A 50 -8.59 -6.15 10.22
CA GLU A 50 -8.53 -6.07 11.68
C GLU A 50 -7.21 -6.63 12.20
N GLY A 51 -6.67 -6.01 13.25
CA GLY A 51 -5.44 -6.50 13.91
C GLY A 51 -4.18 -6.39 13.05
N VAL A 52 -4.11 -5.42 12.13
CA VAL A 52 -2.93 -5.21 11.29
C VAL A 52 -1.89 -4.37 12.03
N THR A 53 -0.67 -4.88 12.16
CA THR A 53 0.47 -4.16 12.73
C THR A 53 1.51 -3.87 11.65
N ILE A 54 1.94 -2.62 11.53
CA ILE A 54 3.03 -2.20 10.63
C ILE A 54 4.10 -1.56 11.50
N ARG A 55 5.26 -2.20 11.63
CA ARG A 55 6.31 -1.75 12.56
C ARG A 55 7.71 -1.95 12.00
N GLY A 56 8.65 -1.04 12.32
CA GLY A 56 10.06 -1.20 11.95
C GLY A 56 10.37 -1.13 10.44
N ASN A 57 9.40 -0.81 9.58
CA ASN A 57 9.62 -0.73 8.15
C ASN A 57 10.29 0.58 7.74
N THR A 58 11.13 0.52 6.70
CA THR A 58 11.72 1.68 6.02
C THR A 58 10.99 1.92 4.70
N PHE A 59 10.57 3.15 4.46
CA PHE A 59 9.97 3.58 3.19
C PHE A 59 10.88 4.61 2.53
N SER A 60 11.31 4.34 1.30
CA SER A 60 12.22 5.19 0.53
C SER A 60 11.75 5.23 -0.91
N SER A 61 11.65 6.40 -1.52
CA SER A 61 11.23 6.53 -2.92
C SER A 61 11.99 7.66 -3.60
N GLU A 62 12.44 7.40 -4.83
CA GLU A 62 13.05 8.40 -5.71
C GLU A 62 12.02 9.08 -6.63
N ASP A 63 10.75 8.64 -6.58
CA ASP A 63 9.60 9.21 -7.29
C ASP A 63 8.50 9.68 -6.30
N TYR A 64 7.59 10.53 -6.77
CA TYR A 64 6.39 10.94 -6.05
C TYR A 64 5.50 9.74 -5.77
N ARG A 65 5.47 9.35 -4.49
CA ARG A 65 4.77 8.16 -4.00
C ARG A 65 4.11 8.44 -2.65
N GLN A 66 2.94 7.84 -2.43
CA GLN A 66 2.38 7.75 -1.09
C GLN A 66 2.89 6.48 -0.40
N ASN A 67 3.40 6.58 0.83
CA ASN A 67 3.92 5.39 1.50
C ASN A 67 2.79 4.43 1.89
N ILE A 68 1.81 4.91 2.63
CA ILE A 68 0.67 4.09 3.07
C ILE A 68 -0.62 4.81 2.72
N LEU A 69 -1.53 4.11 2.02
CA LEU A 69 -2.90 4.53 1.84
C LEU A 69 -3.83 3.53 2.54
N ILE A 70 -4.76 4.06 3.32
CA ILE A 70 -5.88 3.32 3.85
C ILE A 70 -7.11 3.99 3.29
N PHE A 71 -7.75 3.35 2.34
CA PHE A 71 -8.91 3.89 1.66
C PHE A 71 -10.01 2.86 1.63
N ASN A 72 -11.20 3.31 2.01
CA ASN A 72 -12.41 2.53 1.90
C ASN A 72 -13.27 3.17 0.83
N GLU A 73 -13.38 2.51 -0.31
CA GLU A 73 -14.40 2.88 -1.28
C GLU A 73 -15.66 2.10 -0.92
N LEU A 74 -16.50 2.74 -0.09
CA LEU A 74 -17.90 2.35 -0.06
C LEU A 74 -18.51 2.87 -1.35
N TYR A 75 -19.08 1.93 -2.12
CA TYR A 75 -19.75 2.06 -3.42
C TYR A 75 -18.86 1.89 -4.64
#